data_AF-A0AAV4IIC3-F1
#
_entry.id   AF-A0AAV4IIC3-F1
#
_cell.length_a   1.000
_cell.length_b   1.000
_cell.length_c   1.000
_cell.angle_alpha   90.00
_cell.angle_beta   90.00
_cell.angle_gamma   90.00
#
_symmetry.space_group_name_H-M   'P 1'
#
loop_
_entity.id
_entity.type
_entity.pdbx_description
1 polymer ?
#
loop_
_entity_poly.entity_id
_entity_poly.type
_entity_poly.pdbx_seq_one_letter_code
_entity_poly.pdbx_strand_id
1 'polypeptide(L)'
;MDFDNLAFNADLLNIIPTIVDSDDMVVSYNSKLKYLIDRHAPIKSRSLTSRPSALWMSLEIKQAKAERRQAERKWLKEKPTIYRQLFCSCKLKVKALIASAKQMYFKTKITESVSSKALFTITNAMSGKAHTVILPAPFPVNELPDRFGAFFQEKVNKIRASIDCCKTDRSPQHEPFLKTPLKLLNQYLKKK
;
A
#
# COMPACT_ATOMS: atom_id res chain seq x y z
N MET A 1 26.27 1.45 -1.58
CA MET A 1 26.80 0.11 -1.91
C MET A 1 28.25 0.42 -2.13
N ASP A 2 29.01 0.34 -1.05
CA ASP A 2 30.33 0.93 -1.01
C ASP A 2 31.27 -0.21 -1.35
N PHE A 3 31.66 -0.24 -2.62
CA PHE A 3 32.67 -1.16 -3.10
C PHE A 3 34.00 -0.73 -2.49
N ASP A 4 34.62 -1.61 -1.70
CA ASP A 4 35.89 -1.33 -1.05
C ASP A 4 37.03 -1.46 -2.05
N ASN A 5 37.33 -0.36 -2.72
CA ASN A 5 38.43 -0.28 -3.69
C ASN A 5 39.79 -0.61 -3.07
N LEU A 6 40.01 -0.33 -1.79
CA LEU A 6 41.30 -0.55 -1.15
C LEU A 6 41.54 -2.04 -0.92
N ALA A 7 40.54 -2.73 -0.37
CA ALA A 7 40.59 -4.18 -0.16
C ALA A 7 40.72 -4.95 -1.49
N PHE A 8 39.99 -4.52 -2.53
CA PHE A 8 40.07 -5.12 -3.85
C PHE A 8 41.46 -4.98 -4.50
N ASN A 9 42.06 -3.78 -4.44
CA ASN A 9 43.39 -3.55 -4.98
C ASN A 9 44.49 -4.34 -4.24
N ALA A 10 44.39 -4.44 -2.92
CA ALA A 10 45.33 -5.23 -2.12
C ALA A 10 45.27 -6.73 -2.50
N ASP A 11 44.06 -7.29 -2.66
CA ASP A 11 43.90 -8.68 -3.09
C ASP A 11 44.41 -8.92 -4.51
N LEU A 12 44.20 -7.98 -5.44
CA LEU A 12 44.74 -8.07 -6.80
C LEU A 12 46.28 -8.15 -6.81
N LEU A 13 46.95 -7.30 -6.04
CA LEU A 13 48.41 -7.28 -5.98
C LEU A 13 48.99 -8.58 -5.40
N ASN A 14 48.28 -9.24 -4.49
CA ASN A 14 48.70 -10.52 -3.94
C ASN A 14 48.48 -11.70 -4.91
N ILE A 15 47.47 -11.60 -5.78
CA ILE A 15 47.05 -12.68 -6.67
C ILE A 15 47.87 -12.73 -7.96
N ILE A 16 48.25 -11.58 -8.52
CA ILE A 16 48.98 -11.50 -9.81
C ILE A 16 50.30 -12.30 -9.82
N PRO A 17 51.19 -12.21 -8.82
CA PRO A 17 52.47 -12.94 -8.82
C PRO A 17 52.26 -14.46 -8.86
N THR A 18 51.25 -14.95 -8.13
CA THR A 18 50.93 -16.37 -8.04
C THR A 18 50.29 -16.94 -9.32
N ILE A 19 49.85 -16.10 -10.26
CA ILE A 19 49.34 -16.52 -11.58
C ILE A 19 50.51 -16.76 -12.53
N VAL A 20 51.56 -15.93 -12.43
CA VAL A 20 52.73 -15.97 -13.30
C VAL A 20 53.63 -17.19 -13.03
N ASP A 21 53.62 -17.66 -11.79
CA ASP A 21 54.40 -18.81 -11.31
C ASP A 21 53.74 -20.19 -11.56
N SER A 22 52.64 -20.23 -12.31
CA SER A 22 51.83 -21.44 -12.54
C SER A 22 52.04 -21.98 -13.95
N ASP A 23 52.30 -23.29 -14.08
CA ASP A 23 52.45 -23.98 -15.38
C ASP A 23 51.23 -23.78 -16.30
N ASP A 24 50.03 -23.67 -15.73
CA ASP A 24 48.79 -23.38 -16.46
C ASP A 24 48.24 -21.98 -16.10
N MET A 25 48.90 -20.97 -16.67
CA MET A 25 48.65 -19.54 -16.40
C MET A 25 47.19 -19.13 -16.67
N VAL A 26 46.57 -19.72 -17.69
CA VAL A 26 45.19 -19.39 -18.10
C VAL A 26 44.16 -19.92 -17.10
N VAL A 27 44.35 -21.14 -16.60
CA VAL A 27 43.47 -21.75 -15.59
C VAL A 27 43.62 -21.04 -14.24
N SER A 28 44.86 -20.73 -13.85
CA SER A 28 45.17 -19.99 -12.61
C SER A 28 44.59 -18.56 -12.63
N TYR A 29 44.66 -17.89 -13.78
CA TYR A 29 44.04 -16.58 -13.97
C TYR A 29 42.52 -16.62 -13.80
N ASN A 30 41.84 -17.51 -14.53
CA ASN A 30 40.37 -17.59 -14.51
C ASN A 30 39.82 -17.97 -13.14
N SER A 31 40.47 -18.91 -12.45
CA SER A 31 40.07 -19.36 -11.11
C SER A 31 40.23 -18.25 -10.06
N LYS A 32 41.35 -17.53 -10.06
CA LYS A 32 41.58 -16.45 -9.09
C LYS A 32 40.76 -15.20 -9.37
N LEU A 33 40.51 -14.88 -10.64
CA LEU A 33 39.59 -13.81 -11.00
C LEU A 33 38.17 -14.10 -10.53
N LYS A 34 37.70 -15.34 -10.70
CA LYS A 34 36.40 -15.78 -10.20
C LYS A 34 36.31 -15.64 -8.66
N TYR A 35 37.35 -16.07 -7.95
CA TYR A 35 37.44 -15.92 -6.49
C TYR A 35 37.36 -14.44 -6.05
N LEU A 36 38.09 -13.54 -6.71
CA LEU A 36 38.05 -12.09 -6.44
C LEU A 36 36.65 -11.52 -6.66
N ILE A 37 36.00 -11.89 -7.76
CA ILE A 37 34.63 -11.45 -8.07
C ILE A 37 33.65 -11.94 -7.01
N ASP A 38 33.72 -13.22 -6.61
CA ASP A 38 32.82 -13.79 -5.62
C ASP A 38 33.03 -13.16 -4.22
N ARG A 39 34.27 -12.78 -3.87
CA ARG A 39 34.60 -12.11 -2.61
C ARG A 39 34.10 -10.67 -2.54
N HIS A 40 34.34 -9.87 -3.59
CA HIS A 40 34.10 -8.42 -3.58
C HIS A 40 32.76 -8.02 -4.20
N ALA A 41 32.23 -8.83 -5.11
CA ALA A 41 30.97 -8.60 -5.80
C ALA A 41 30.09 -9.87 -5.82
N PRO A 42 29.76 -10.45 -4.64
CA PRO A 42 28.95 -11.65 -4.58
C PRO A 42 27.59 -11.43 -5.23
N ILE A 43 27.12 -12.43 -5.97
CA ILE A 43 25.79 -12.40 -6.59
C ILE A 43 24.74 -12.30 -5.48
N LYS A 44 23.99 -11.20 -5.48
CA LYS A 44 22.89 -10.98 -4.55
C LYS A 44 21.57 -11.09 -5.29
N SER A 45 20.85 -12.18 -5.09
CA SER A 45 19.47 -12.29 -5.56
C SER A 45 18.56 -11.41 -4.70
N ARG A 46 17.73 -10.59 -5.34
CA ARG A 46 16.67 -9.82 -4.67
C ARG A 46 15.34 -10.17 -5.31
N SER A 47 14.37 -10.56 -4.50
CA SER A 47 13.00 -10.73 -4.97
C SER A 47 12.39 -9.34 -5.22
N LEU A 48 12.12 -9.02 -6.49
CA LEU A 48 11.37 -7.83 -6.85
C LEU A 48 9.89 -8.19 -6.93
N THR A 49 9.06 -7.51 -6.14
CA THR A 49 7.61 -7.61 -6.31
C THR A 49 7.23 -6.96 -7.63
N SER A 50 6.79 -7.77 -8.61
CA SER A 50 6.19 -7.26 -9.84
C SER A 50 4.90 -6.51 -9.47
N ARG A 51 4.90 -5.19 -9.66
CA ARG A 51 3.72 -4.35 -9.47
C ARG A 51 3.24 -3.93 -10.85
N PRO A 52 1.99 -4.23 -11.24
CA PRO A 52 1.46 -3.73 -12.50
C PRO A 52 1.55 -2.20 -12.51
N SER A 53 1.93 -1.63 -13.66
CA SER A 53 1.94 -0.18 -13.81
C SER A 53 0.53 0.33 -13.54
N ALA A 54 0.39 1.27 -12.62
CA ALA A 54 -0.91 1.87 -12.36
C ALA A 54 -1.45 2.51 -13.64
N LEU A 55 -2.73 2.30 -13.93
CA LEU A 55 -3.35 2.69 -15.20
C LEU A 55 -3.37 4.21 -15.41
N TRP A 56 -3.34 5.00 -14.33
CA TRP A 56 -3.26 6.46 -14.35
C TRP A 56 -1.83 7.01 -14.47
N MET A 57 -0.80 6.16 -14.64
CA MET A 57 0.60 6.60 -14.75
C MET A 57 1.00 6.90 -16.20
N SER A 58 0.62 8.09 -16.67
CA SER A 58 0.98 8.61 -18.00
C SER A 58 2.47 8.92 -18.16
N LEU A 59 2.93 9.06 -19.41
CA LEU A 59 4.29 9.49 -19.73
C LEU A 59 4.62 10.88 -19.14
N GLU A 60 3.66 11.80 -19.18
CA GLU A 60 3.77 13.14 -18.59
C GLU A 60 4.09 13.07 -17.08
N ILE A 61 3.38 12.22 -16.33
CA ILE A 61 3.65 12.04 -14.89
C ILE A 61 5.05 11.45 -14.68
N LYS A 62 5.48 10.53 -15.54
CA LYS A 62 6.83 9.94 -15.46
C LYS A 62 7.91 11.00 -15.69
N GLN A 63 7.73 11.86 -16.69
CA GLN A 63 8.61 12.99 -16.98
C GLN A 63 8.64 14.00 -15.83
N ALA A 64 7.49 14.44 -15.33
CA ALA A 64 7.41 15.35 -14.18
C ALA A 64 8.08 14.77 -12.92
N LYS A 65 7.97 13.45 -12.69
CA LYS A 65 8.70 12.77 -11.60
C LYS A 65 10.20 12.75 -11.84
N ALA A 66 10.67 12.62 -13.08
CA ALA A 66 12.08 12.70 -13.43
C ALA A 66 12.63 14.12 -13.20
N GLU A 67 11.92 15.16 -13.64
CA GLU A 67 12.22 16.57 -13.36
C GLU A 67 12.34 16.83 -11.86
N ARG A 68 11.36 16.36 -11.08
CA ARG A 68 11.38 16.47 -9.61
C ARG A 68 12.64 15.84 -9.00
N ARG A 69 13.03 14.64 -9.43
CA ARG A 69 14.26 13.96 -8.95
C ARG A 69 15.52 14.71 -9.37
N GLN A 70 15.53 15.33 -10.55
CA GLN A 70 16.66 16.14 -10.99
C GLN A 70 16.80 17.41 -10.13
N ALA A 71 15.71 18.11 -9.87
CA ALA A 71 15.69 19.27 -8.98
C ALA A 71 16.10 18.90 -7.55
N GLU A 72 15.63 17.75 -7.04
CA GLU A 72 16.02 17.22 -5.73
C GLU A 72 17.52 16.96 -5.63
N ARG A 73 18.12 16.28 -6.63
CA ARG A 73 19.56 16.03 -6.66
C ARG A 73 20.38 17.33 -6.70
N LYS A 74 19.95 18.32 -7.49
CA LYS A 74 20.60 19.64 -7.54
C LYS A 74 20.53 20.35 -6.18
N TRP A 75 19.37 20.31 -5.52
CA TRP A 75 19.20 20.89 -4.19
C TRP A 75 20.06 20.19 -3.13
N LEU A 76 20.10 18.85 -3.11
CA LEU A 76 20.91 18.10 -2.13
C LEU A 76 22.42 18.36 -2.29
N LYS A 77 22.89 18.54 -3.53
CA LYS A 77 24.30 18.82 -3.82
C LYS A 77 24.69 20.24 -3.43
N GLU A 78 23.99 21.23 -3.95
CA GLU A 78 24.42 22.63 -3.87
C GLU A 78 23.85 23.33 -2.61
N LYS A 79 22.62 22.98 -2.20
CA LYS A 79 21.82 23.57 -1.10
C LYS A 79 21.31 25.05 -1.20
N PRO A 80 21.34 25.80 -2.31
CA PRO A 80 20.70 27.12 -2.40
C PRO A 80 19.17 27.08 -2.30
N THR A 81 18.62 28.22 -1.87
CA THR A 81 17.19 28.50 -1.77
C THR A 81 16.45 28.37 -3.11
N ILE A 82 17.09 28.74 -4.23
CA ILE A 82 16.49 28.66 -5.58
C ILE A 82 16.17 27.22 -5.97
N TYR A 83 17.11 26.28 -5.76
CA TYR A 83 16.87 24.87 -6.07
C TYR A 83 15.82 24.24 -5.14
N ARG A 84 15.73 24.71 -3.89
CA ARG A 84 14.66 24.31 -2.97
C ARG A 84 13.28 24.76 -3.49
N GLN A 85 13.16 26.01 -3.96
CA GLN A 85 11.92 26.51 -4.56
C GLN A 85 11.54 25.73 -5.83
N LEU A 86 12.51 25.46 -6.71
CA LEU A 86 12.31 24.64 -7.90
C LEU A 86 11.82 23.23 -7.55
N PHE A 87 12.46 22.58 -6.57
CA PHE A 87 12.04 21.27 -6.08
C PHE A 87 10.61 21.29 -5.54
N CYS A 88 10.25 22.29 -4.73
CA CYS A 88 8.89 22.47 -4.22
C CYS A 88 7.88 22.64 -5.37
N SER A 89 8.20 23.44 -6.38
CA SER A 89 7.35 23.61 -7.57
C SER A 89 7.15 22.29 -8.33
N CYS A 90 8.23 21.56 -8.64
CA CYS A 90 8.15 20.25 -9.27
C CYS A 90 7.36 19.23 -8.43
N LYS A 91 7.48 19.29 -7.10
CA LYS A 91 6.71 18.45 -6.18
C LYS A 91 5.21 18.74 -6.26
N LEU A 92 4.82 20.01 -6.30
CA LEU A 92 3.42 20.43 -6.45
C LEU A 92 2.86 20.03 -7.81
N LYS A 93 3.61 20.25 -8.90
CA LYS A 93 3.26 19.81 -10.26
C LYS A 93 2.95 18.32 -10.31
N VAL A 94 3.85 17.48 -9.78
CA VAL A 94 3.64 16.02 -9.72
C VAL A 94 2.40 15.65 -8.90
N LYS A 95 2.18 16.30 -7.76
CA LYS A 95 0.98 16.05 -6.93
C LYS A 95 -0.31 16.37 -7.70
N ALA A 96 -0.34 17.51 -8.38
CA ALA A 96 -1.49 17.94 -9.18
C ALA A 96 -1.77 16.99 -10.35
N LEU A 97 -0.75 16.60 -11.11
CA LEU A 97 -0.89 15.66 -12.22
C LEU A 97 -1.41 14.29 -11.78
N ILE A 98 -0.87 13.75 -10.68
CA ILE A 98 -1.34 12.46 -10.13
C ILE A 98 -2.79 12.57 -9.65
N ALA A 99 -3.16 13.67 -8.99
CA ALA A 99 -4.53 13.88 -8.51
C ALA A 99 -5.51 13.95 -9.70
N SER A 100 -5.18 14.75 -10.71
CA SER A 100 -5.98 14.88 -11.94
C SER A 100 -6.13 13.55 -12.67
N ALA A 101 -5.03 12.83 -12.90
CA ALA A 101 -5.06 11.55 -13.60
C ALA A 101 -5.87 10.48 -12.85
N LYS A 102 -5.76 10.43 -11.51
CA LYS A 102 -6.59 9.55 -10.69
C LYS A 102 -8.07 9.92 -10.78
N GLN A 103 -8.39 11.21 -10.66
CA GLN A 103 -9.76 11.70 -10.77
C GLN A 103 -10.37 11.34 -12.12
N MET A 104 -9.65 11.60 -13.21
CA MET A 104 -10.08 11.25 -14.57
C MET A 104 -10.33 9.75 -14.70
N TYR A 105 -9.37 8.91 -14.28
CA TYR A 105 -9.48 7.46 -14.34
C TYR A 105 -10.70 6.91 -13.58
N PHE A 106 -10.95 7.37 -12.35
CA PHE A 106 -12.10 6.89 -11.59
C PHE A 106 -13.41 7.48 -12.10
N LYS A 107 -13.40 8.72 -12.58
CA LYS A 107 -14.58 9.34 -13.21
C LYS A 107 -15.02 8.56 -14.44
N THR A 108 -14.11 8.23 -15.35
CA THR A 108 -14.42 7.42 -16.55
C THR A 108 -14.94 6.04 -16.16
N LYS A 109 -14.29 5.38 -15.20
CA LYS A 109 -14.69 4.04 -14.74
C LYS A 109 -16.07 4.02 -14.08
N ILE A 110 -16.44 5.09 -13.37
CA ILE A 110 -17.77 5.25 -12.79
C ILE A 110 -18.81 5.49 -13.89
N THR A 111 -18.52 6.36 -14.87
CA THR A 111 -19.45 6.65 -15.97
C THR A 111 -19.68 5.48 -16.91
N GLU A 112 -18.67 4.62 -17.10
CA GLU A 112 -18.76 3.40 -17.92
C GLU A 112 -19.45 2.24 -17.20
N SER A 113 -19.67 2.36 -15.89
CA SER A 113 -20.25 1.27 -15.10
C SER A 113 -21.78 1.19 -15.27
N VAL A 114 -22.26 0.01 -15.65
CA VAL A 114 -23.69 -0.23 -15.93
C VAL A 114 -24.45 -0.76 -14.70
N SER A 115 -23.75 -1.36 -13.74
CA SER A 115 -24.39 -2.04 -12.60
C SER A 115 -23.95 -1.46 -11.25
N SER A 116 -24.87 -1.50 -10.28
CA SER A 116 -24.58 -1.13 -8.88
C SER A 116 -23.45 -1.96 -8.28
N LYS A 117 -23.37 -3.27 -8.60
CA LYS A 117 -22.26 -4.14 -8.18
C LYS A 117 -20.90 -3.62 -8.67
N ALA A 118 -20.80 -3.18 -9.93
CA ALA A 118 -19.57 -2.61 -10.47
C ALA A 118 -19.19 -1.29 -9.78
N LEU A 119 -20.16 -0.43 -9.46
CA LEU A 119 -19.91 0.78 -8.67
C LEU A 119 -19.38 0.45 -7.27
N PHE A 120 -19.96 -0.55 -6.59
CA PHE A 120 -19.50 -0.98 -5.28
C PHE A 120 -18.09 -1.57 -5.33
N THR A 121 -17.72 -2.34 -6.37
CA THR A 121 -16.35 -2.85 -6.51
C THR A 121 -15.34 -1.73 -6.73
N ILE A 122 -15.67 -0.73 -7.57
CA ILE A 122 -14.84 0.46 -7.77
C ILE A 122 -14.68 1.23 -6.46
N THR A 123 -15.77 1.42 -5.71
CA THR A 123 -15.78 2.14 -4.43
C THR A 123 -14.95 1.43 -3.37
N ASN A 124 -15.11 0.10 -3.25
CA ASN A 124 -14.30 -0.71 -2.35
C ASN A 124 -12.80 -0.66 -2.68
N ALA A 125 -12.45 -0.65 -3.97
CA ALA A 125 -11.07 -0.47 -4.41
C ALA A 125 -10.51 0.92 -4.03
N MET A 126 -11.32 1.97 -4.09
CA MET A 126 -10.94 3.32 -3.63
C MET A 126 -10.77 3.41 -2.11
N SER A 127 -11.65 2.76 -1.35
CA SER A 127 -11.62 2.77 0.13
C SER A 127 -10.57 1.83 0.74
N GLY A 128 -9.76 1.14 -0.07
CA GLY A 128 -8.78 0.17 0.43
C GLY A 128 -9.42 -1.10 1.03
N LYS A 129 -10.75 -1.26 0.89
CA LYS A 129 -11.50 -2.45 1.32
C LYS A 129 -11.55 -3.49 0.21
N ALA A 130 -10.41 -3.71 -0.45
CA ALA A 130 -10.26 -4.86 -1.31
C ALA A 130 -10.31 -6.08 -0.38
N HIS A 131 -11.52 -6.59 -0.15
CA HIS A 131 -11.72 -7.89 0.47
C HIS A 131 -11.11 -8.91 -0.48
N THR A 132 -9.81 -9.15 -0.30
CA THR A 132 -9.29 -10.46 -0.64
C THR A 132 -10.00 -11.38 0.33
N VAL A 133 -10.91 -12.20 -0.19
CA VAL A 133 -11.41 -13.34 0.56
C VAL A 133 -10.18 -14.22 0.71
N ILE A 134 -9.42 -13.98 1.79
CA ILE A 134 -8.39 -14.91 2.24
C ILE A 134 -9.22 -16.08 2.73
N LEU A 135 -9.45 -17.05 1.85
CA LEU A 135 -9.84 -18.37 2.31
C LEU A 135 -8.77 -18.78 3.31
N PRO A 136 -9.16 -19.23 4.50
CA PRO A 136 -8.17 -19.78 5.40
C PRO A 136 -7.45 -20.93 4.67
N ALA A 137 -6.18 -21.15 5.01
CA ALA A 137 -5.28 -22.09 4.33
C ALA A 137 -5.98 -23.41 3.96
N PRO A 138 -5.60 -24.06 2.83
CA PRO A 138 -6.25 -25.29 2.37
C PRO A 138 -6.26 -26.31 3.50
N PHE A 139 -7.46 -26.60 4.00
CA PHE A 139 -7.68 -27.56 5.07
C PHE A 139 -7.79 -28.97 4.49
N PRO A 140 -7.46 -30.00 5.28
CA PRO A 140 -7.80 -31.38 4.90
C PRO A 140 -9.32 -31.47 4.67
N VAL A 141 -9.72 -32.01 3.51
CA VAL A 141 -11.12 -32.06 3.03
C VAL A 141 -12.07 -32.68 4.07
N ASN A 142 -11.55 -33.62 4.86
CA ASN A 142 -12.32 -34.40 5.82
C ASN A 142 -12.74 -33.61 7.07
N GLU A 143 -12.05 -32.52 7.41
CA GLU A 143 -12.34 -31.70 8.60
C GLU A 143 -13.11 -30.42 8.28
N LEU A 144 -13.28 -30.11 6.99
CA LEU A 144 -13.89 -28.87 6.53
C LEU A 144 -15.39 -28.77 6.91
N PRO A 145 -16.23 -29.81 6.70
CA PRO A 145 -17.66 -29.72 7.02
C PRO A 145 -17.91 -29.49 8.51
N ASP A 146 -17.19 -30.21 9.37
CA ASP A 146 -17.35 -30.12 10.83
C ASP A 146 -16.94 -28.74 11.35
N ARG A 147 -15.83 -28.19 10.83
CA ARG A 147 -15.40 -26.82 11.18
C ARG A 147 -16.34 -25.75 10.67
N PHE A 148 -16.88 -25.89 9.45
CA PHE A 148 -17.92 -25.00 8.94
C PHE A 148 -19.16 -25.05 9.83
N GLY A 149 -19.60 -26.25 10.22
CA GLY A 149 -20.70 -26.46 11.15
C GLY A 149 -20.45 -25.77 12.50
N ALA A 150 -19.31 -26.04 13.12
CA ALA A 150 -18.92 -25.46 14.41
C ALA A 150 -18.87 -23.92 14.36
N PHE A 151 -18.28 -23.34 13.30
CA PHE A 151 -18.20 -21.90 13.13
C PHE A 151 -19.59 -21.24 13.07
N PHE A 152 -20.52 -21.80 12.29
CA PHE A 152 -21.87 -21.25 12.20
C PHE A 152 -22.67 -21.43 13.49
N GLN A 153 -22.53 -22.57 14.17
CA GLN A 153 -23.14 -22.77 15.49
C GLN A 153 -22.65 -21.75 16.51
N GLU A 154 -21.33 -21.56 16.59
CA GLU A 154 -20.72 -20.56 17.47
C GLU A 154 -21.20 -19.14 17.13
N LYS A 155 -21.25 -18.79 15.83
CA LYS A 155 -21.74 -17.49 15.38
C LYS A 155 -23.20 -17.25 15.76
N VAL A 156 -24.07 -18.25 15.55
CA VAL A 156 -25.49 -18.16 15.93
C VAL A 156 -25.63 -17.98 17.44
N ASN A 157 -24.88 -18.75 18.24
CA ASN A 157 -24.91 -18.63 19.70
C ASN A 157 -24.43 -17.26 20.17
N LYS A 158 -23.35 -16.73 19.59
CA LYS A 158 -22.86 -15.37 19.88
C LYS A 158 -23.90 -14.29 19.55
N ILE A 159 -24.57 -14.39 18.40
CA ILE A 159 -25.61 -13.43 18.02
C ILE A 159 -26.80 -13.51 18.98
N ARG A 160 -27.27 -14.71 19.32
CA ARG A 160 -28.37 -14.91 20.28
C ARG A 160 -28.02 -14.31 21.65
N ALA A 161 -26.87 -14.67 22.20
CA ALA A 161 -26.40 -14.14 23.48
C ALA A 161 -26.29 -12.60 23.47
N SER A 162 -25.83 -12.00 22.37
CA SER A 162 -25.79 -10.54 22.22
C SER A 162 -27.17 -9.90 22.21
N ILE A 163 -28.16 -10.53 21.58
CA ILE A 163 -29.54 -10.01 21.54
C ILE A 163 -30.18 -10.14 22.93
N ASP A 164 -29.99 -11.27 23.60
CA ASP A 164 -30.57 -11.54 24.91
C ASP A 164 -29.99 -10.61 25.99
N CYS A 165 -28.69 -10.31 25.92
CA CYS A 165 -28.03 -9.32 26.77
C CYS A 165 -28.56 -7.89 26.57
N CYS A 166 -29.06 -7.54 25.38
CA CYS A 166 -29.70 -6.24 25.13
C CYS A 166 -31.17 -6.17 25.61
N LYS A 167 -31.78 -7.30 26.00
CA LYS A 167 -33.18 -7.33 26.47
C LYS A 167 -33.32 -7.06 27.96
N THR A 168 -32.23 -7.05 28.72
CA THR A 168 -32.23 -6.81 30.17
C THR A 168 -32.16 -5.33 30.56
N ASP A 169 -31.91 -4.43 29.61
CA ASP A 169 -32.13 -3.00 29.81
C ASP A 169 -33.62 -2.69 29.67
N ARG A 170 -34.27 -2.78 30.84
CA ARG A 170 -35.57 -2.24 31.22
C ARG A 170 -36.25 -1.42 30.12
N SER A 171 -37.39 -1.93 29.66
CA SER A 171 -38.42 -1.11 29.02
C SER A 171 -38.55 0.20 29.82
N PRO A 172 -38.41 1.40 29.19
CA PRO A 172 -38.60 2.64 29.91
C PRO A 172 -39.98 2.60 30.54
N GLN A 173 -40.07 2.67 31.87
CA GLN A 173 -41.35 2.89 32.52
C GLN A 173 -41.80 4.28 32.13
N HIS A 174 -42.62 4.38 31.09
CA HIS A 174 -43.20 5.64 30.68
C HIS A 174 -44.38 5.92 31.61
N GLU A 175 -44.23 6.90 32.49
CA GLU A 175 -45.34 7.52 33.22
C GLU A 175 -46.46 7.88 32.23
N PRO A 176 -47.72 7.50 32.46
CA PRO A 176 -48.80 7.76 31.51
C PRO A 176 -48.89 9.27 31.21
N PHE A 177 -48.90 9.62 29.93
CA PHE A 177 -48.98 11.02 29.48
C PHE A 177 -50.33 11.63 29.89
N LEU A 178 -50.32 12.39 30.99
CA LEU A 178 -51.44 13.24 31.39
C LEU A 178 -51.42 14.48 30.48
N LYS A 179 -52.33 14.49 29.51
CA LYS A 179 -52.52 15.53 28.49
C LYS A 179 -52.29 16.95 29.02
N THR A 180 -51.66 17.80 28.20
CA THR A 180 -51.54 19.25 28.46
C THR A 180 -52.94 19.89 28.53
N PRO A 181 -53.29 20.61 29.62
CA PRO A 181 -54.60 21.24 29.73
C PRO A 181 -54.75 22.37 28.71
N LEU A 182 -55.86 22.33 27.95
CA LEU A 182 -56.28 23.25 26.88
C LEU A 182 -56.27 24.76 27.22
N LYS A 183 -56.02 25.13 28.48
CA LYS A 183 -56.04 26.52 28.94
C LYS A 183 -54.90 27.39 28.39
N LEU A 184 -53.82 26.80 27.89
CA LEU A 184 -52.66 27.54 27.35
C LEU A 184 -52.78 27.95 25.87
N LEU A 185 -53.74 27.39 25.12
CA LEU A 185 -53.85 27.66 23.67
C LEU A 185 -54.34 29.09 23.37
N ASN A 186 -55.21 29.64 24.24
CA ASN A 186 -55.73 31.01 24.11
C ASN A 186 -54.67 32.09 24.39
N GLN A 187 -53.57 31.74 25.07
CA GLN A 187 -52.49 32.68 25.37
C GLN A 187 -51.55 32.87 24.17
N TYR A 188 -51.41 31.87 23.31
CA TYR A 188 -50.60 31.93 22.09
C TYR A 188 -51.31 32.63 20.91
N LEU A 189 -52.65 32.55 20.84
CA LEU A 189 -53.43 33.17 19.76
C LEU A 189 -53.69 34.67 19.95
N LYS A 190 -53.46 35.23 21.15
CA LYS A 190 -53.62 36.67 21.44
C LYS A 190 -52.40 37.53 21.12
N LYS A 191 -51.30 36.94 20.64
CA LYS A 191 -50.15 37.69 20.09
C LYS A 191 -50.18 37.65 18.57
N LYS A 192 -51.11 38.39 17.98
CA LYS A 192 -51.06 38.84 16.58
C LYS A 192 -51.61 40.25 16.51
#